data_AF-A0A9D8QUH1-F1
#
_entry.id   AF-A0A9D8QUH1-F1
#
_cell.length_a   1.000
_cell.length_b   1.000
_cell.length_c   1.000
_cell.angle_alpha   90.00
_cell.angle_beta   90.00
_cell.angle_gamma   90.00
#
_symmetry.space_group_name_H-M   'P 1'
#
loop_
_entity.id
_entity.type
_entity.pdbx_description
1 polymer ?
#
loop_
_entity_poly.entity_id
_entity_poly.type
_entity_poly.pdbx_seq_one_letter_code
_entity_poly.pdbx_strand_id
1 'polypeptide(L)'
;MNKKFFSLPSGEGRSRAPFYLLSGIGCLVLVLAILAYFFLTPLSKSKQTEYLYIDNDDTVDSVFVKLSAIGNNHALSGMKTLIRHSSYADNIRSGRFAVEPENCAITVFRRIKNGQQQPLNLTIPPVRTVDRLGAELSKKLMLDSATIVSALTDTAVCQRYGYEPATMVCMFVPNTYELYWNVSLDKFLDRMKKESDAFWKGDRQAKADQMGLAQTEVITLASIIDEETANDAEKPMIAG
;
A
#
# COMPACT_ATOMS: atom_id res chain seq x y z
N MET A 1 -15.96 2.95 97.34
CA MET A 1 -17.32 2.81 96.77
C MET A 1 -17.39 3.70 95.52
N ASN A 2 -17.74 3.12 94.36
CA ASN A 2 -18.09 3.76 93.07
C ASN A 2 -17.00 4.55 92.32
N LYS A 3 -16.78 4.42 91.00
CA LYS A 3 -17.36 3.59 89.92
C LYS A 3 -16.33 3.60 88.77
N LYS A 4 -16.04 2.43 88.17
CA LYS A 4 -15.42 2.32 86.84
C LYS A 4 -16.39 2.93 85.82
N PHE A 5 -15.90 3.80 84.94
CA PHE A 5 -16.59 4.12 83.69
C PHE A 5 -15.67 3.79 82.51
N PHE A 6 -16.20 2.93 81.66
CA PHE A 6 -15.66 2.51 80.39
C PHE A 6 -16.11 3.51 79.32
N SER A 7 -15.19 4.04 78.53
CA SER A 7 -15.48 4.58 77.20
C SER A 7 -14.21 4.62 76.35
N LEU A 8 -14.17 3.77 75.32
CA LEU A 8 -13.37 4.03 74.11
C LEU A 8 -14.08 5.11 73.30
N PRO A 9 -13.34 5.90 72.50
CA PRO A 9 -13.65 5.78 71.08
C PRO A 9 -12.43 5.69 70.17
N SER A 10 -12.64 4.84 69.17
CA SER A 10 -12.04 4.78 67.85
C SER A 10 -11.73 6.15 67.24
N GLY A 11 -10.59 6.21 66.56
CA GLY A 11 -10.25 7.29 65.63
C GLY A 11 -9.19 6.80 64.66
N GLU A 12 -9.59 5.99 63.68
CA GLU A 12 -8.78 5.70 62.49
C GLU A 12 -8.30 7.03 61.88
N GLY A 13 -6.99 7.28 61.95
CA GLY A 13 -6.34 8.39 61.29
C GLY A 13 -6.41 8.21 59.77
N ARG A 14 -7.49 8.70 59.16
CA ARG A 14 -7.64 8.77 57.71
C ARG A 14 -6.62 9.78 57.17
N SER A 15 -5.49 9.25 56.69
CA SER A 15 -4.41 10.03 56.06
C SER A 15 -4.99 10.91 54.94
N ARG A 16 -5.10 12.21 55.20
CA ARG A 16 -5.52 13.20 54.21
C ARG A 16 -4.30 13.50 53.35
N ALA A 17 -4.25 12.93 52.15
CA ALA A 17 -3.24 13.34 51.17
C ALA A 17 -3.27 14.88 51.02
N PRO A 18 -2.13 15.58 51.08
CA PRO A 18 -2.09 17.02 51.01
C PRO A 18 -2.70 17.48 49.67
N PHE A 19 -3.59 18.48 49.73
CA PHE A 19 -4.39 19.00 48.61
C PHE A 19 -3.56 19.32 47.34
N TYR A 20 -2.29 19.70 47.50
CA TYR A 20 -1.35 19.93 46.40
C TYR A 20 -0.99 18.67 45.60
N LEU A 21 -0.94 17.50 46.22
CA LEU A 21 -0.71 16.24 45.51
C LEU A 21 -1.91 15.87 44.64
N LEU A 22 -3.14 16.10 45.12
CA LEU A 22 -4.36 15.88 44.34
C LEU A 22 -4.45 16.86 43.16
N SER A 23 -4.10 18.13 43.37
CA SER A 23 -4.00 19.12 42.30
C SER A 23 -2.92 18.75 41.26
N GLY A 24 -1.76 18.29 41.71
CA GLY A 24 -0.68 17.83 40.82
C GLY A 24 -1.07 16.62 39.97
N ILE A 25 -1.76 15.65 40.57
CA ILE A 25 -2.31 14.49 39.83
C ILE A 25 -3.35 14.95 38.81
N GLY A 26 -4.23 15.89 39.17
CA GLY A 26 -5.21 16.46 38.24
C GLY A 26 -4.57 17.13 37.02
N CYS A 27 -3.52 17.93 37.23
CA CYS A 27 -2.76 18.55 36.14
C CYS A 27 -2.07 17.50 35.25
N LEU A 28 -1.46 16.47 35.84
CA LEU A 28 -0.83 15.39 35.08
C LEU A 28 -1.86 14.65 34.20
N VAL A 29 -3.01 14.30 34.76
CA VAL A 29 -4.10 13.64 34.01
C VAL A 29 -4.58 14.51 32.86
N LEU A 30 -4.73 15.82 33.08
CA LEU A 30 -5.14 16.76 32.02
C LEU A 30 -4.10 16.87 30.90
N VAL A 31 -2.81 16.93 31.23
CA VAL A 31 -1.73 16.93 30.24
C VAL A 31 -1.72 15.62 29.44
N LEU A 32 -1.86 14.48 30.12
CA LEU A 32 -1.94 13.17 29.45
C LEU A 32 -3.17 13.06 28.54
N ALA A 33 -4.31 13.60 28.96
CA ALA A 33 -5.53 13.64 28.14
C ALA A 33 -5.35 14.50 26.88
N ILE A 34 -4.70 15.67 27.01
CA ILE A 34 -4.38 16.53 25.86
C ILE A 34 -3.42 15.82 24.90
N LEU A 35 -2.34 15.21 25.41
CA LEU A 35 -1.41 14.45 24.58
C LEU A 35 -2.13 13.30 23.87
N ALA A 36 -2.91 12.51 24.61
CA ALA A 36 -3.71 11.43 24.05
C ALA A 36 -4.63 11.94 22.93
N TYR A 37 -5.28 13.08 23.10
CA TYR A 37 -6.11 13.70 22.07
C TYR A 37 -5.34 13.94 20.78
N PHE A 38 -4.14 14.55 20.83
CA PHE A 38 -3.34 14.81 19.63
C PHE A 38 -2.85 13.55 18.91
N PHE A 39 -2.52 12.47 19.64
CA PHE A 39 -1.98 11.24 19.03
C PHE A 39 -3.06 10.21 18.64
N LEU A 40 -4.18 10.18 19.37
CA LEU A 40 -5.26 9.19 19.19
C LEU A 40 -6.42 9.72 18.35
N THR A 41 -6.45 11.00 17.98
CA THR A 41 -7.42 11.52 17.00
C THR A 41 -7.18 10.87 15.63
N PRO A 42 -8.25 10.45 14.92
CA PRO A 42 -8.19 10.01 13.53
C PRO A 42 -7.41 10.97 12.64
N LEU A 43 -6.48 10.42 11.85
CA LEU A 43 -5.72 11.23 10.92
C LEU A 43 -6.62 11.71 9.78
N SER A 44 -7.41 10.83 9.17
CA SER A 44 -8.22 11.17 7.99
C SER A 44 -9.27 12.24 8.27
N LYS A 45 -9.38 13.22 7.36
CA LYS A 45 -10.51 14.16 7.25
C LYS A 45 -11.74 13.51 6.61
N SER A 46 -11.53 12.48 5.81
CA SER A 46 -12.57 11.81 5.03
C SER A 46 -13.17 10.61 5.76
N LYS A 47 -14.39 10.22 5.37
CA LYS A 47 -15.04 8.97 5.79
C LYS A 47 -14.64 7.77 4.92
N GLN A 48 -13.83 8.00 3.89
CA GLN A 48 -13.31 6.94 3.01
C GLN A 48 -11.80 6.79 3.22
N THR A 49 -11.28 5.59 2.94
CA THR A 49 -9.85 5.33 2.96
C THR A 49 -9.15 6.13 1.87
N GLU A 50 -8.25 7.02 2.28
CA GLU A 50 -7.38 7.75 1.38
C GLU A 50 -6.00 7.09 1.35
N TYR A 51 -5.22 7.37 0.30
CA TYR A 51 -3.90 6.75 0.12
C TYR A 51 -2.82 7.84 0.04
N LEU A 52 -1.80 7.69 0.89
CA LEU A 52 -0.60 8.49 0.84
C LEU A 52 0.45 7.79 -0.03
N TYR A 53 0.98 8.50 -1.02
CA TYR A 53 2.03 8.01 -1.92
C TYR A 53 3.34 8.73 -1.60
N ILE A 54 4.32 7.97 -1.12
CA ILE A 54 5.65 8.50 -0.77
C ILE A 54 6.67 7.98 -1.78
N ASP A 55 7.26 8.87 -2.58
CA ASP A 55 8.30 8.54 -3.57
C ASP A 55 9.70 8.50 -2.92
N ASN A 56 10.75 8.30 -3.73
CA ASN A 56 12.12 8.12 -3.25
C ASN A 56 12.83 9.46 -3.00
N ASP A 57 12.33 10.55 -3.60
CA ASP A 57 12.84 11.92 -3.48
C ASP A 57 12.05 12.76 -2.47
N ASP A 58 10.98 12.20 -1.89
CA ASP A 58 10.22 12.80 -0.82
C ASP A 58 11.08 13.12 0.41
N THR A 59 10.91 14.35 0.89
CA THR A 59 11.45 14.83 2.16
C THR A 59 10.37 14.76 3.25
N VAL A 60 10.78 14.96 4.51
CA VAL A 60 9.80 15.08 5.61
C VAL A 60 8.75 16.15 5.30
N ASP A 61 9.17 17.26 4.70
CA ASP A 61 8.28 18.38 4.39
C ASP A 61 7.31 18.05 3.26
N SER A 62 7.75 17.39 2.18
CA SER A 62 6.84 16.97 1.09
C SER A 62 5.84 15.93 1.57
N VAL A 63 6.27 14.99 2.43
CA VAL A 63 5.35 14.04 3.08
C VAL A 63 4.31 14.78 3.93
N PHE A 64 4.70 15.84 4.65
CA PHE A 64 3.74 16.67 5.39
C PHE A 64 2.77 17.42 4.48
N VAL A 65 3.22 17.94 3.34
CA VAL A 65 2.34 18.57 2.35
C VAL A 65 1.29 17.56 1.87
N LYS A 66 1.71 16.35 1.49
CA LYS A 66 0.81 15.26 1.05
C LYS A 66 -0.16 14.85 2.16
N LEU A 67 0.32 14.72 3.40
CA LEU A 67 -0.50 14.43 4.58
C LEU A 67 -1.48 15.56 4.91
N SER A 68 -1.13 16.82 4.66
CA SER A 68 -2.00 17.96 4.98
C SER A 68 -3.27 18.00 4.14
N ALA A 69 -3.22 17.46 2.92
CA ALA A 69 -4.36 17.33 2.03
C ALA A 69 -5.42 16.35 2.60
N ILE A 70 -4.97 15.24 3.22
CA ILE A 70 -5.84 14.17 3.72
C ILE A 70 -6.11 14.25 5.24
N GLY A 71 -5.23 14.91 5.99
CA GLY A 71 -5.14 14.79 7.45
C GLY A 71 -5.75 15.95 8.25
N ASN A 72 -6.38 15.67 9.39
CA ASN A 72 -6.92 16.67 10.33
C ASN A 72 -5.80 17.48 11.02
N ASN A 73 -6.00 18.78 11.23
CA ASN A 73 -4.98 19.68 11.80
C ASN A 73 -4.46 19.23 13.19
N HIS A 74 -5.33 18.71 14.05
CA HIS A 74 -4.94 18.19 15.37
C HIS A 74 -4.08 16.93 15.23
N ALA A 75 -4.52 15.94 14.44
CA ALA A 75 -3.77 14.72 14.19
C ALA A 75 -2.42 15.00 13.51
N LEU A 76 -2.35 15.96 12.59
CA LEU A 76 -1.11 16.40 11.95
C LEU A 76 -0.11 17.01 12.95
N SER A 77 -0.59 17.72 13.97
CA SER A 77 0.27 18.23 15.04
C SER A 77 0.87 17.11 15.88
N GLY A 78 0.07 16.07 16.19
CA GLY A 78 0.56 14.83 16.81
C GLY A 78 1.58 14.13 15.92
N MET A 79 1.30 13.98 14.63
CA MET A 79 2.19 13.38 13.64
C MET A 79 3.52 14.14 13.50
N LYS A 80 3.50 15.48 13.52
CA LYS A 80 4.71 16.32 13.51
C LYS A 80 5.58 16.07 14.73
N THR A 81 4.96 15.90 15.89
CA THR A 81 5.66 15.56 17.13
C THR A 81 6.28 14.17 17.04
N LEU A 82 5.55 13.17 16.53
CA LEU A 82 6.07 11.81 16.32
C LEU A 82 7.27 11.79 15.38
N ILE A 83 7.17 12.47 14.23
CA ILE A 83 8.24 12.52 13.25
C ILE A 83 9.49 13.19 13.84
N ARG A 84 9.34 14.37 14.47
CA ARG A 84 10.46 15.12 15.09
C ARG A 84 11.19 14.34 16.18
N HIS A 85 10.47 13.56 16.97
CA HIS A 85 11.04 12.77 18.06
C HIS A 85 11.31 11.32 17.66
N SER A 86 11.52 11.07 16.37
CA SER A 86 11.84 9.76 15.84
C SER A 86 12.94 9.83 14.79
N SER A 87 13.52 8.67 14.47
CA SER A 87 14.46 8.48 13.35
C SER A 87 13.77 8.43 11.97
N TYR A 88 12.57 9.02 11.82
CA TYR A 88 11.85 8.97 10.53
C TYR A 88 12.59 9.73 9.43
N ALA A 89 13.18 10.87 9.77
CA ALA A 89 13.94 11.68 8.81
C ALA A 89 15.20 10.98 8.28
N ASP A 90 15.76 10.04 9.03
CA ASP A 90 16.98 9.31 8.65
C ASP A 90 16.71 8.27 7.56
N ASN A 91 15.47 7.77 7.47
CA ASN A 91 15.08 6.74 6.52
C ASN A 91 13.59 6.84 6.18
N ILE A 92 13.29 7.68 5.18
CA ILE A 92 11.95 7.81 4.62
C ILE A 92 11.71 6.62 3.70
N ARG A 93 10.64 5.87 3.98
CA ARG A 93 10.30 4.67 3.22
C ARG A 93 9.28 5.04 2.14
N SER A 94 9.67 4.85 0.88
CA SER A 94 8.76 4.98 -0.24
C SER A 94 7.69 3.89 -0.21
N GLY A 95 6.54 4.20 -0.80
CA GLY A 95 5.42 3.28 -0.88
C GLY A 95 4.05 3.94 -0.84
N ARG A 96 3.03 3.10 -0.90
CA ARG A 96 1.62 3.50 -0.77
C ARG A 96 1.10 3.09 0.61
N PHE A 97 0.55 4.03 1.36
CA PHE A 97 0.07 3.82 2.72
C PHE A 97 -1.42 4.17 2.83
N ALA A 98 -2.20 3.26 3.40
CA ALA A 98 -3.63 3.49 3.63
C ALA A 98 -3.85 4.38 4.87
N VAL A 99 -4.62 5.45 4.68
CA VAL A 99 -5.09 6.36 5.73
C VAL A 99 -6.58 6.13 5.89
N GLU A 100 -6.90 5.12 6.69
CA GLU A 100 -8.28 4.72 6.99
C GLU A 100 -8.92 5.70 8.00
N PRO A 101 -10.23 5.96 7.91
CA PRO A 101 -10.95 6.89 8.80
C PRO A 101 -10.81 6.58 10.29
N GLU A 102 -10.65 5.31 10.65
CA GLU A 102 -10.49 4.83 12.01
C GLU A 102 -9.06 4.94 12.54
N ASN A 103 -8.08 5.14 11.65
CA ASN A 103 -6.68 5.16 12.06
C ASN A 103 -6.28 6.50 12.64
N CYS A 104 -5.83 6.47 13.88
CA CYS A 104 -5.23 7.61 14.53
C CYS A 104 -3.81 7.92 14.02
N ALA A 105 -3.37 9.15 14.28
CA ALA A 105 -2.06 9.66 13.84
C ALA A 105 -0.89 8.72 14.19
N ILE A 106 -0.90 8.14 15.40
CA ILE A 106 0.17 7.23 15.83
C ILE A 106 0.19 5.91 15.06
N THR A 107 -0.97 5.38 14.67
CA THR A 107 -1.07 4.15 13.88
C THR A 107 -0.56 4.39 12.47
N VAL A 108 -1.01 5.46 11.81
CA VAL A 108 -0.54 5.81 10.47
C VAL A 108 0.96 6.09 10.46
N PHE A 109 1.46 6.85 11.45
CA PHE A 109 2.89 7.12 11.59
C PHE A 109 3.72 5.82 11.70
N ARG A 110 3.27 4.86 12.53
CA ARG A 110 3.97 3.56 12.66
C ARG A 110 3.97 2.80 11.34
N ARG A 111 2.85 2.78 10.61
CA ARG A 111 2.77 2.12 9.29
C ARG A 111 3.79 2.73 8.32
N ILE A 112 3.82 4.06 8.22
CA ILE A 112 4.75 4.78 7.34
C ILE A 112 6.20 4.53 7.77
N LYS A 113 6.55 4.75 9.04
CA LYS A 113 7.90 4.56 9.59
C LYS A 113 8.44 3.14 9.38
N ASN A 114 7.57 2.14 9.54
CA ASN A 114 7.95 0.74 9.40
C ASN A 114 7.86 0.21 7.96
N GLY A 115 7.36 1.01 7.01
CA GLY A 115 7.21 0.59 5.62
C GLY A 115 6.10 -0.43 5.41
N GLN A 116 5.06 -0.41 6.26
CA GLN A 116 3.89 -1.27 6.13
C GLN A 116 2.99 -0.73 5.01
N GLN A 117 3.38 -1.03 3.78
CA GLN A 117 2.68 -0.60 2.58
C GLN A 117 1.37 -1.37 2.36
N GLN A 118 0.41 -0.70 1.72
CA GLN A 118 -0.81 -1.32 1.21
C GLN A 118 -0.65 -1.61 -0.30
N PRO A 119 -0.72 -2.88 -0.74
CA PRO A 119 -0.65 -3.22 -2.16
C PRO A 119 -1.82 -2.60 -2.92
N LEU A 120 -1.58 -2.24 -4.19
CA LEU A 120 -2.58 -1.75 -5.12
C LEU A 120 -2.99 -2.85 -6.09
N ASN A 121 -4.23 -2.76 -6.56
CA ASN A 121 -4.78 -3.62 -7.60
C ASN A 121 -4.45 -3.02 -8.96
N LEU A 122 -3.46 -3.60 -9.64
CA LEU A 122 -3.01 -3.20 -10.97
C LEU A 122 -3.76 -4.03 -12.01
N THR A 123 -4.77 -3.45 -12.62
CA THR A 123 -5.41 -4.03 -13.81
C THR A 123 -4.57 -3.75 -15.05
N ILE A 124 -4.08 -4.81 -15.68
CA ILE A 124 -3.39 -4.78 -16.97
C ILE A 124 -4.43 -5.05 -18.06
N PRO A 125 -4.74 -4.06 -18.91
CA PRO A 125 -5.64 -4.29 -20.05
C PRO A 125 -4.95 -5.14 -21.12
N PRO A 126 -5.70 -5.69 -22.10
CA PRO A 126 -5.11 -6.18 -23.33
C PRO A 126 -4.35 -5.04 -24.03
N VAL A 127 -3.03 -5.13 -24.09
CA VAL A 127 -2.19 -4.12 -24.75
C VAL A 127 -1.37 -4.79 -25.85
N ARG A 128 -1.27 -4.14 -27.01
CA ARG A 128 -0.50 -4.64 -28.17
C ARG A 128 0.88 -4.04 -28.31
N THR A 129 1.12 -2.84 -27.76
CA THR A 129 2.39 -2.15 -27.89
C THR A 129 3.03 -1.89 -26.54
N VAL A 130 4.34 -2.02 -26.51
CA VAL A 130 5.18 -1.76 -25.34
C VAL A 130 5.01 -0.32 -24.85
N ASP A 131 4.89 0.65 -25.77
CA ASP A 131 4.71 2.07 -25.42
C ASP A 131 3.41 2.34 -24.65
N ARG A 132 2.29 1.75 -25.11
CA ARG A 132 1.00 1.89 -24.42
C ARG A 132 1.05 1.23 -23.05
N LEU A 133 1.69 0.07 -22.96
CA LEU A 133 1.84 -0.65 -21.70
C LEU A 133 2.67 0.18 -20.71
N GLY A 134 3.82 0.70 -21.15
CA GLY A 134 4.67 1.58 -20.33
C GLY A 134 3.93 2.82 -19.85
N ALA A 135 3.17 3.48 -20.73
CA ALA A 135 2.40 4.69 -20.39
C ALA A 135 1.24 4.41 -19.40
N GLU A 136 0.57 3.26 -19.50
CA GLU A 136 -0.50 2.91 -18.56
C GLU A 136 0.05 2.45 -17.20
N LEU A 137 1.18 1.73 -17.21
CA LEU A 137 1.84 1.28 -15.99
C LEU A 137 2.45 2.44 -15.20
N SER A 138 3.08 3.41 -15.87
CA SER A 138 3.70 4.57 -15.20
C SER A 138 2.70 5.51 -14.53
N LYS A 139 1.42 5.48 -14.94
CA LYS A 139 0.34 6.21 -14.25
C LYS A 139 -0.07 5.56 -12.93
N LYS A 140 0.16 4.24 -12.80
CA LYS A 140 -0.33 3.43 -11.68
C LYS A 140 0.77 2.98 -10.73
N LEU A 141 2.02 2.93 -11.19
CA LEU A 141 3.20 2.54 -10.43
C LEU A 141 4.19 3.71 -10.36
N MET A 142 5.14 3.63 -9.43
CA MET A 142 6.24 4.59 -9.31
C MET A 142 7.32 4.41 -10.41
N LEU A 143 7.08 3.54 -11.39
CA LEU A 143 8.01 3.26 -12.48
C LEU A 143 7.84 4.28 -13.60
N ASP A 144 8.96 4.75 -14.13
CA ASP A 144 8.98 5.63 -15.29
C ASP A 144 8.65 4.86 -16.59
N SER A 145 7.90 5.50 -17.50
CA SER A 145 7.47 4.86 -18.74
C SER A 145 8.64 4.54 -19.66
N ALA A 146 9.64 5.42 -19.77
CA ALA A 146 10.81 5.17 -20.61
C ALA A 146 11.66 4.03 -20.05
N THR A 147 11.77 3.94 -18.72
CA THR A 147 12.44 2.81 -18.05
C THR A 147 11.74 1.48 -18.36
N ILE A 148 10.40 1.44 -18.32
CA ILE A 148 9.62 0.25 -18.67
C ILE A 148 9.84 -0.10 -20.15
N VAL A 149 9.64 0.85 -21.06
CA VAL A 149 9.76 0.60 -22.50
C VAL A 149 11.18 0.14 -22.87
N SER A 150 12.20 0.75 -22.28
CA SER A 150 13.59 0.35 -22.49
C SER A 150 13.83 -1.09 -22.05
N ALA A 151 13.34 -1.52 -20.90
CA ALA A 151 13.52 -2.90 -20.45
C ALA A 151 12.74 -3.91 -21.28
N LEU A 152 11.57 -3.54 -21.80
CA LEU A 152 10.74 -4.41 -22.63
C LEU A 152 11.19 -4.50 -24.10
N THR A 153 12.10 -3.62 -24.52
CA THR A 153 12.72 -3.63 -25.86
C THR A 153 14.18 -4.05 -25.83
N ASP A 154 14.79 -4.12 -24.64
CA ASP A 154 16.15 -4.63 -24.45
C ASP A 154 16.20 -6.13 -24.74
N THR A 155 17.06 -6.51 -25.69
CA THR A 155 17.17 -7.90 -26.14
C THR A 155 17.66 -8.84 -25.03
N ALA A 156 18.57 -8.39 -24.17
CA ALA A 156 19.10 -9.23 -23.09
C ALA A 156 18.03 -9.47 -22.00
N VAL A 157 17.23 -8.45 -21.67
CA VAL A 157 16.10 -8.59 -20.74
C VAL A 157 15.03 -9.51 -21.32
N CYS A 158 14.64 -9.34 -22.58
CA CYS A 158 13.66 -10.23 -23.21
C CYS A 158 14.13 -11.69 -23.21
N GLN A 159 15.39 -11.93 -23.59
CA GLN A 159 15.97 -13.28 -23.60
C GLN A 159 16.00 -13.93 -22.22
N ARG A 160 16.27 -13.15 -21.15
CA ARG A 160 16.22 -13.65 -19.77
C ARG A 160 14.86 -14.25 -19.41
N TYR A 161 13.77 -13.73 -19.99
CA TYR A 161 12.40 -14.22 -19.76
C TYR A 161 11.91 -15.21 -20.82
N GLY A 162 12.74 -15.54 -21.82
CA GLY A 162 12.40 -16.47 -22.90
C GLY A 162 11.59 -15.84 -24.04
N TYR A 163 11.66 -14.52 -24.21
CA TYR A 163 10.96 -13.78 -25.26
C TYR A 163 11.93 -13.02 -26.16
N GLU A 164 11.42 -12.54 -27.28
CA GLU A 164 12.05 -11.53 -28.12
C GLU A 164 11.36 -10.18 -27.91
N PRO A 165 11.98 -9.05 -28.26
CA PRO A 165 11.33 -7.73 -28.15
C PRO A 165 9.95 -7.68 -28.83
N ALA A 166 9.77 -8.40 -29.94
CA ALA A 166 8.50 -8.49 -30.65
C ALA A 166 7.42 -9.31 -29.89
N THR A 167 7.81 -10.27 -29.06
CA THR A 167 6.90 -11.18 -28.35
C THR A 167 6.82 -10.92 -26.85
N MET A 168 7.62 -9.99 -26.32
CA MET A 168 7.68 -9.65 -24.89
C MET A 168 6.33 -9.26 -24.29
N VAL A 169 5.46 -8.64 -25.10
CA VAL A 169 4.09 -8.27 -24.69
C VAL A 169 3.25 -9.50 -24.31
N CYS A 170 3.53 -10.67 -24.88
CA CYS A 170 2.83 -11.93 -24.56
C CYS A 170 3.06 -12.39 -23.11
N MET A 171 4.08 -11.88 -22.42
CA MET A 171 4.30 -12.17 -21.00
C MET A 171 3.18 -11.56 -20.13
N PHE A 172 2.53 -10.49 -20.58
CA PHE A 172 1.56 -9.73 -19.80
C PHE A 172 0.14 -10.25 -20.04
N VAL A 173 -0.29 -11.20 -19.21
CA VAL A 173 -1.65 -11.73 -19.24
C VAL A 173 -2.63 -10.65 -18.73
N PRO A 174 -3.72 -10.35 -19.44
CA PRO A 174 -4.72 -9.40 -18.93
C PRO A 174 -5.39 -9.92 -17.65
N ASN A 175 -5.14 -9.25 -16.53
CA ASN A 175 -5.75 -9.55 -15.23
C ASN A 175 -5.55 -8.36 -14.26
N THR A 176 -6.10 -8.48 -13.06
CA THR A 176 -5.81 -7.59 -11.93
C THR A 176 -4.81 -8.26 -10.98
N TYR A 177 -3.68 -7.59 -10.75
CA TYR A 177 -2.58 -8.08 -9.92
C TYR A 177 -2.40 -7.21 -8.68
N GLU A 178 -2.19 -7.84 -7.52
CA GLU A 178 -1.80 -7.15 -6.31
C GLU A 178 -0.29 -6.89 -6.29
N LEU A 179 0.09 -5.61 -6.32
CA LEU A 179 1.49 -5.16 -6.39
C LEU A 179 1.74 -3.98 -5.47
N TYR A 180 2.97 -3.82 -4.99
CA TYR A 180 3.36 -2.60 -4.31
C TYR A 180 3.56 -1.47 -5.31
N TRP A 181 3.13 -0.26 -4.93
CA TRP A 181 3.23 0.92 -5.80
C TRP A 181 4.67 1.24 -6.22
N ASN A 182 5.62 1.09 -5.30
CA ASN A 182 7.05 1.29 -5.54
C ASN A 182 7.80 -0.01 -5.92
N VAL A 183 7.10 -0.98 -6.53
CA VAL A 183 7.76 -2.20 -7.02
C VAL A 183 8.88 -1.83 -8.00
N SER A 184 10.07 -2.40 -7.79
CA SER A 184 11.19 -2.23 -8.73
C SER A 184 10.90 -2.94 -10.05
N LEU A 185 11.45 -2.45 -11.15
CA LEU A 185 11.25 -3.01 -12.49
C LEU A 185 11.52 -4.52 -12.55
N ASP A 186 12.67 -4.99 -12.02
CA ASP A 186 13.01 -6.42 -12.02
C ASP A 186 11.96 -7.27 -11.31
N LYS A 187 11.57 -6.87 -10.08
CA LYS A 187 10.52 -7.57 -9.31
C LYS A 187 9.16 -7.54 -10.01
N PHE A 188 8.86 -6.47 -10.73
CA PHE A 188 7.64 -6.38 -11.52
C PHE A 188 7.67 -7.38 -12.68
N LEU A 189 8.75 -7.41 -13.47
CA LEU A 189 8.91 -8.37 -14.57
C LEU A 189 8.93 -9.82 -14.07
N ASP A 190 9.65 -10.10 -12.99
CA ASP A 190 9.66 -11.42 -12.35
C ASP A 190 8.25 -11.83 -11.90
N ARG A 191 7.46 -10.89 -11.37
CA ARG A 191 6.06 -11.16 -11.02
C ARG A 191 5.21 -11.44 -12.24
N MET A 192 5.33 -10.66 -13.32
CA MET A 192 4.57 -10.88 -14.56
C MET A 192 4.92 -12.22 -15.21
N LYS A 193 6.20 -12.60 -15.23
CA LYS A 193 6.63 -13.91 -15.70
C LYS A 193 5.99 -15.04 -14.89
N LYS A 194 6.04 -14.94 -13.55
CA LYS A 194 5.41 -15.93 -12.66
C LYS A 194 3.93 -16.09 -12.93
N GLU A 195 3.21 -14.99 -13.16
CA GLU A 195 1.77 -15.02 -13.48
C GLU A 195 1.50 -15.61 -14.86
N SER A 196 2.35 -15.32 -15.85
CA SER A 196 2.30 -15.94 -17.18
C SER A 196 2.50 -17.46 -17.11
N ASP A 197 3.52 -17.91 -16.39
CA ASP A 197 3.78 -19.35 -16.20
C ASP A 197 2.63 -20.05 -15.48
N ALA A 198 2.06 -19.39 -14.46
CA ALA A 198 0.89 -19.90 -13.76
C ALA A 198 -0.35 -19.97 -14.66
N PHE A 199 -0.54 -19.00 -15.56
CA PHE A 199 -1.64 -18.98 -16.52
C PHE A 199 -1.57 -20.18 -17.48
N TRP A 200 -0.37 -20.49 -17.98
CA TRP A 200 -0.14 -21.57 -18.94
C TRP A 200 -0.13 -22.96 -18.33
N LYS A 201 0.13 -23.08 -17.02
CA LYS A 201 0.22 -24.37 -16.33
C LYS A 201 -1.07 -25.20 -16.47
N GLY A 202 -0.90 -26.50 -16.74
CA GLY A 202 -1.99 -27.48 -16.81
C GLY A 202 -2.63 -27.56 -18.19
N ASP A 203 -3.96 -27.53 -18.25
CA ASP A 203 -4.73 -27.82 -19.46
C ASP A 203 -4.46 -26.88 -20.64
N ARG A 204 -4.07 -25.63 -20.38
CA ARG A 204 -3.77 -24.66 -21.44
C ARG A 204 -2.52 -25.05 -22.23
N GLN A 205 -1.45 -25.43 -21.53
CA GLN A 205 -0.25 -25.94 -22.17
C GLN A 205 -0.55 -27.21 -22.98
N ALA A 206 -1.28 -28.17 -22.38
CA ALA A 206 -1.60 -29.42 -23.07
C ALA A 206 -2.41 -29.21 -24.37
N LYS A 207 -3.34 -28.24 -24.38
CA LYS A 207 -4.11 -27.88 -25.58
C LYS A 207 -3.25 -27.20 -26.63
N ALA A 208 -2.36 -26.28 -26.23
CA ALA A 208 -1.42 -25.64 -27.15
C ALA A 208 -0.50 -26.68 -27.80
N ASP A 209 0.03 -27.61 -27.00
CA ASP A 209 0.88 -28.71 -27.47
C ASP A 209 0.13 -29.63 -28.45
N GLN A 210 -1.14 -29.95 -28.18
CA GLN A 210 -1.98 -30.75 -29.07
C GLN A 210 -2.22 -30.07 -30.44
N MET A 211 -2.32 -28.74 -30.44
CA MET A 211 -2.45 -27.93 -31.66
C MET A 211 -1.10 -27.68 -32.35
N GLY A 212 0.03 -28.07 -31.74
CA GLY A 212 1.36 -27.81 -32.26
C GLY A 212 1.75 -26.33 -32.25
N LEU A 213 1.13 -25.51 -31.39
CA LEU A 213 1.33 -24.07 -31.32
C LEU A 213 2.15 -23.68 -30.09
N ALA A 214 3.06 -22.73 -30.26
CA ALA A 214 3.74 -22.08 -29.14
C ALA A 214 2.79 -21.11 -28.40
N GLN A 215 3.06 -20.88 -27.11
CA GLN A 215 2.26 -19.97 -26.27
C GLN A 215 2.10 -18.57 -26.89
N THR A 216 3.17 -18.04 -27.49
CA THR A 216 3.18 -16.73 -28.16
C THR A 216 2.30 -16.71 -29.40
N GLU A 217 2.24 -17.81 -30.16
CA GLU A 217 1.37 -17.95 -31.34
C GLU A 217 -0.09 -18.01 -30.93
N VAL A 218 -0.41 -18.75 -29.87
CA VAL A 218 -1.77 -18.81 -29.31
C VAL A 218 -2.23 -17.44 -28.82
N ILE A 219 -1.38 -16.70 -28.10
CA ILE A 219 -1.71 -15.33 -27.64
C ILE A 219 -1.89 -14.39 -28.82
N THR A 220 -1.04 -14.50 -29.85
CA THR A 220 -1.13 -13.67 -31.04
C THR A 220 -2.45 -13.95 -31.78
N LEU A 221 -2.82 -15.21 -31.97
CA LEU A 221 -4.11 -15.59 -32.57
C LEU A 221 -5.29 -15.08 -31.74
N ALA A 222 -5.24 -15.23 -30.41
CA ALA A 222 -6.27 -14.72 -29.52
C ALA A 222 -6.43 -13.19 -29.63
N SER A 223 -5.32 -12.45 -29.78
CA SER A 223 -5.35 -10.99 -29.92
C SER A 223 -5.96 -10.51 -31.24
N ILE A 224 -5.85 -11.33 -32.30
CA ILE A 224 -6.48 -11.10 -33.60
C ILE A 224 -7.99 -11.41 -33.50
N ILE A 225 -8.36 -12.54 -32.90
CA ILE A 225 -9.78 -12.92 -32.75
C ILE A 225 -10.53 -11.89 -31.90
N ASP A 226 -9.93 -11.43 -30.80
CA ASP A 226 -10.51 -10.39 -29.94
C ASP A 226 -10.68 -9.04 -30.67
N GLU A 227 -9.89 -8.79 -31.72
CA GLU A 227 -10.06 -7.62 -32.60
C GLU A 227 -11.26 -7.74 -33.53
N GLU A 228 -11.42 -8.92 -34.15
CA GLU A 228 -12.46 -9.18 -35.14
C GLU A 228 -13.84 -9.39 -34.49
N THR A 229 -13.89 -9.89 -33.25
CA THR A 229 -15.15 -10.10 -32.51
C THR A 229 -15.41 -9.01 -31.48
N ALA A 230 -16.04 -7.91 -31.92
CA ALA A 230 -16.62 -6.89 -31.02
C ALA A 230 -17.84 -7.39 -30.20
N ASN A 231 -18.25 -8.65 -30.37
CA ASN A 231 -19.41 -9.27 -29.73
C ASN A 231 -18.99 -10.58 -29.04
N ASP A 232 -18.95 -10.59 -27.70
CA ASP A 232 -18.47 -11.71 -26.87
C ASP A 232 -19.24 -13.03 -27.09
N ALA A 233 -20.42 -12.98 -27.73
CA ALA A 233 -21.26 -14.14 -28.00
C ALA A 233 -20.71 -15.10 -29.08
N GLU A 234 -19.78 -14.65 -29.94
CA GLU A 234 -19.30 -15.44 -31.08
C GLU A 234 -17.91 -16.07 -30.87
N LYS A 235 -17.19 -15.69 -29.80
CA LYS A 235 -15.84 -16.17 -29.47
C LYS A 235 -15.68 -17.71 -29.44
N PRO A 236 -16.65 -18.51 -28.95
CA PRO A 236 -16.54 -19.97 -28.94
C PRO A 236 -16.67 -20.63 -30.33
N MET A 237 -17.23 -19.94 -31.33
CA MET A 237 -17.51 -20.50 -32.65
C MET A 237 -16.34 -20.33 -33.63
N ILE A 238 -15.46 -19.36 -33.38
CA ILE A 238 -14.26 -19.07 -34.19
C ILE A 238 -13.01 -19.77 -33.63
N ALA A 239 -12.96 -20.04 -32.32
CA ALA A 239 -11.84 -20.71 -31.66
C ALA A 239 -11.89 -22.25 -31.70
N GLY A 240 -12.73 -22.82 -32.57
CA GLY A 240 -12.92 -24.26 -32.76
C GLY A 240 -11.80 -24.91 -33.57
#